data_AF-A0A6I5CTI1-F1
#
_entry.id   AF-A0A6I5CTI1-F1
#
_cell.length_a   1.000
_cell.length_b   1.000
_cell.length_c   1.000
_cell.angle_alpha   90.00
_cell.angle_beta   90.00
_cell.angle_gamma   90.00
#
_symmetry.space_group_name_H-M   'P 1'
#
loop_
_entity.id
_entity.type
_entity.pdbx_description
1 polymer ?
#
loop_
_entity_poly.entity_id
_entity_poly.type
_entity_poly.pdbx_seq_one_letter_code
_entity_poly.pdbx_strand_id
1 'polypeptide(L)' 'MIPGKVLRIGIPDGRVHTLLDDAGAAPDGIVVHDRVVYWTTMGAPLTDPATPGEAGQDFSRRNGGVHALGLDGGT' A
#
# COMPACT_ATOMS: atom_id res chain seq x y z
N MET A 1 5.31 0.05 12.67
CA MET A 1 5.39 -0.20 11.21
C MET A 1 5.42 1.15 10.52
N ILE A 2 6.28 1.34 9.52
CA ILE A 2 6.21 2.53 8.65
C ILE A 2 5.15 2.23 7.59
N PRO A 3 4.13 3.09 7.38
CA PRO A 3 3.13 2.85 6.35
C PRO A 3 3.77 2.84 4.97
N GLY A 4 3.15 2.08 4.06
CA GLY A 4 3.55 2.11 2.65
C GLY A 4 3.22 3.44 1.99
N LYS A 5 3.70 3.63 0.76
CA LYS A 5 3.42 4.81 -0.06
C LYS A 5 2.82 4.40 -1.39
N VAL A 6 1.99 5.26 -1.96
CA VAL A 6 1.59 5.15 -3.38
C VAL A 6 2.44 6.13 -4.19
N LEU A 7 3.11 5.61 -5.21
CA LEU A 7 3.99 6.37 -6.10
C LEU A 7 3.36 6.48 -7.49
N ARG A 8 3.57 7.63 -8.12
CA ARG A 8 3.29 7.84 -9.54
C ARG A 8 4.62 7.98 -10.28
N ILE A 9 4.82 7.16 -11.29
CA ILE A 9 6.06 7.13 -12.06
C ILE A 9 5.76 7.56 -13.50
N GLY A 10 6.45 8.59 -13.98
CA GLY A 10 6.43 8.99 -15.38
C GLY A 10 7.12 7.94 -16.25
N ILE A 11 6.42 7.36 -17.23
CA ILE A 11 7.01 6.36 -18.13
C ILE A 11 8.14 6.94 -19.00
N PRO A 12 8.01 8.16 -19.59
CA PRO A 12 9.04 8.67 -20.49
C PRO A 12 10.36 9.05 -19.80
N ASP A 13 10.28 9.58 -18.57
CA ASP A 13 11.42 10.18 -17.86
C ASP A 13 11.78 9.46 -16.54
N GLY A 14 11.00 8.46 -16.13
CA GLY A 14 11.19 7.74 -14.87
C GLY A 14 10.94 8.61 -13.63
N ARG A 15 10.40 9.82 -13.77
CA ARG A 15 10.24 10.74 -12.65
C ARG A 15 9.23 10.17 -11.65
N VAL A 16 9.65 10.04 -10.40
CA VAL A 16 8.83 9.52 -9.30
C VAL A 16 8.23 10.68 -8.51
N HIS A 17 6.92 10.63 -8.32
CA HIS A 17 6.17 11.51 -7.44
C HIS A 17 5.47 10.68 -6.36
N THR A 18 5.51 11.15 -5.12
CA THR A 18 4.65 10.58 -4.09
C THR A 18 3.22 11.05 -4.33
N LEU A 19 2.30 10.12 -4.58
CA LEU A 19 0.87 10.41 -4.66
C LEU A 19 0.24 10.39 -3.26
N LEU A 20 0.67 9.45 -2.42
CA LEU A 20 0.21 9.30 -1.04
C LEU A 20 1.36 8.82 -0.16
N ASP A 21 1.62 9.54 0.94
CA ASP A 21 2.66 9.18 1.91
C ASP A 21 2.23 8.13 2.95
N ASP A 22 0.92 7.91 3.11
CA ASP A 22 0.35 6.92 4.02
C ASP A 22 -0.68 6.05 3.31
N ALA A 23 -0.22 4.97 2.69
CA ALA A 23 -1.05 3.96 2.05
C ALA A 23 -1.54 2.88 3.03
N GLY A 24 -1.26 3.05 4.33
CA GLY A 24 -1.55 2.05 5.35
C GLY A 24 -0.53 0.90 5.42
N ALA A 25 -0.90 -0.13 6.18
CA ALA A 25 -0.05 -1.24 6.55
C ALA A 25 0.02 -2.33 5.46
N ALA A 26 1.23 -2.61 4.95
CA ALA A 26 1.48 -3.65 3.94
C ALA A 26 0.52 -3.55 2.73
N PRO A 27 0.59 -2.47 1.93
CA PRO A 27 -0.14 -2.40 0.66
C PRO A 27 0.37 -3.48 -0.31
N ASP A 28 -0.53 -4.05 -1.11
CA ASP A 28 -0.23 -5.20 -1.98
C ASP A 28 -0.70 -4.97 -3.43
N GLY A 29 -2.01 -5.05 -3.68
CA GLY A 29 -2.60 -4.84 -5.01
C GLY A 29 -2.99 -3.38 -5.26
N ILE A 30 -2.88 -2.91 -6.51
CA ILE A 30 -3.27 -1.57 -6.94
C ILE A 30 -3.87 -1.58 -8.35
N VAL A 31 -4.94 -0.80 -8.56
CA VAL A 31 -5.57 -0.60 -9.86
C VAL A 31 -6.05 0.84 -10.00
N VAL A 32 -6.11 1.33 -11.24
CA VAL A 32 -6.67 2.65 -11.54
C VAL A 32 -7.91 2.47 -12.42
N HIS A 33 -9.01 3.11 -12.04
CA HIS A 33 -10.25 3.15 -12.81
C HIS A 33 -10.93 4.51 -12.63
N ASP A 34 -11.37 5.13 -13.72
CA ASP A 34 -12.07 6.44 -13.73
C ASP A 34 -11.39 7.53 -12.88
N ARG A 35 -10.06 7.67 -13.04
CA ARG A 35 -9.20 8.62 -12.30
C ARG A 35 -9.13 8.38 -10.78
N VAL A 36 -9.60 7.25 -10.30
CA VAL A 36 -9.46 6.81 -8.91
C VAL A 36 -8.46 5.66 -8.85
N VAL A 37 -7.53 5.77 -7.91
CA VAL A 37 -6.59 4.71 -7.54
C VAL A 37 -7.22 3.91 -6.41
N TYR A 38 -7.35 2.60 -6.61
CA TYR A 38 -7.80 1.66 -5.59
C TYR A 38 -6.64 0.75 -5.21
N TRP A 39 -6.45 0.50 -3.92
CA TRP A 39 -5.43 -0.44 -3.45
C TRP A 39 -5.91 -1.25 -2.26
N THR A 40 -5.26 -2.41 -2.06
CA THR A 40 -5.50 -3.28 -0.91
C THR A 40 -4.37 -3.16 0.09
N THR A 41 -4.69 -3.31 1.37
CA THR A 41 -3.72 -3.57 2.43
C THR A 41 -3.93 -4.96 3.00
N MET A 42 -2.86 -5.71 3.21
CA MET A 42 -2.89 -6.96 3.95
C MET A 42 -3.18 -6.72 5.44
N GLY A 43 -2.78 -5.54 5.95
CA GLY A 43 -2.93 -5.15 7.35
C GLY A 43 -1.65 -5.34 8.16
N ALA A 44 -1.74 -5.21 9.48
CA ALA A 44 -0.58 -5.36 10.36
C ALA A 44 -0.40 -6.83 10.78
N PRO A 45 0.73 -7.47 10.45
CA PRO A 45 0.94 -8.86 10.81
C PRO A 45 1.20 -9.01 12.31
N LEU A 46 0.98 -10.21 12.83
CA LEU A 46 1.66 -10.65 14.05
C LEU A 46 3.08 -11.08 13.64
N THR A 47 4.10 -10.70 14.41
CA THR A 47 5.50 -11.03 14.10
C THR A 47 6.05 -11.97 15.17
N ASP A 48 6.52 -13.14 14.73
CA ASP A 48 7.30 -14.04 15.56
C ASP A 48 8.76 -13.53 15.66
N PRO A 49 9.22 -13.11 16.85
CA PRO A 49 10.59 -12.63 17.01
C PRO A 49 11.65 -13.72 16.84
N ALA A 50 11.28 -15.01 16.93
CA ALA A 50 12.20 -16.13 16.75
C ALA A 50 12.45 -16.46 15.26
N THR A 51 11.58 -15.98 14.36
CA THR A 51 11.65 -16.27 12.92
C THR A 51 11.87 -14.97 12.14
N PRO A 52 13.11 -14.65 11.74
CA PRO A 52 13.40 -13.40 11.04
C PRO A 52 12.75 -13.30 9.65
N GLY A 53 12.45 -12.06 9.25
CA GLY A 53 11.98 -11.75 7.90
C GLY A 53 10.49 -12.06 7.67
N GLU A 54 10.11 -12.17 6.40
CA GLU A 54 8.71 -12.40 5.99
C GLU A 54 8.16 -13.74 6.51
N ALA A 55 9.02 -14.75 6.70
CA ALA A 55 8.63 -16.06 7.21
C ALA A 55 8.02 -16.01 8.62
N GLY A 56 8.34 -14.99 9.44
CA GLY A 56 7.78 -14.79 10.77
C GLY A 56 6.53 -13.92 10.81
N GLN A 57 6.00 -13.49 9.65
CA GLN A 57 4.84 -12.60 9.57
C GLN A 57 3.55 -13.37 9.32
N ASP A 58 2.60 -13.24 10.25
CA ASP A 58 1.24 -13.79 10.12
C ASP A 58 0.22 -12.69 9.83
N PHE A 59 -0.33 -12.71 8.61
CA PHE A 59 -1.36 -11.79 8.12
C PHE A 59 -2.79 -12.37 8.19
N SER A 60 -3.01 -13.45 8.95
CA SER A 60 -4.34 -14.09 9.08
C SER A 60 -5.40 -13.18 9.73
N ARG A 61 -4.97 -12.18 10.50
CA ARG A 61 -5.87 -11.18 11.11
C ARG A 61 -6.53 -10.32 10.03
N ARG A 62 -7.86 -10.17 10.15
CA ARG A 62 -8.65 -9.29 9.28
C ARG A 62 -8.53 -7.82 9.72
N ASN A 63 -7.35 -7.23 9.53
CA ASN A 63 -7.07 -5.82 9.80
C ASN A 63 -6.51 -5.06 8.58
N GLY A 64 -6.59 -5.69 7.40
CA GLY A 64 -6.41 -5.05 6.10
C GLY A 64 -7.67 -4.34 5.62
N GLY A 65 -7.64 -3.83 4.38
CA GLY A 65 -8.75 -3.10 3.80
C GLY A 65 -8.58 -2.78 2.31
N VAL A 66 -9.60 -2.17 1.75
CA VAL A 66 -9.61 -1.57 0.41
C VAL A 66 -9.72 -0.06 0.57
N HIS A 67 -8.89 0.67 -0.16
CA HIS A 67 -8.79 2.12 -0.06
C HIS A 67 -8.91 2.75 -1.45
N ALA A 68 -9.22 4.04 -1.48
CA ALA A 68 -9.38 4.80 -2.72
C ALA A 68 -8.83 6.22 -2.58
N LEU A 69 -8.27 6.74 -3.66
CA LEU A 69 -7.80 8.13 -3.77
C LEU A 69 -7.95 8.60 -5.22
N GLY A 70 -8.59 9.74 -5.44
CA GLY A 70 -8.60 10.39 -6.74
C GLY A 70 -7.22 10.93 -7.10
N LEU A 71 -6.85 10.84 -8.37
CA LEU A 71 -5.52 11.24 -8.85
C LEU A 71 -5.18 12.73 -8.63
N ASP A 72 -6.20 13.56 -8.38
CA ASP A 72 -6.05 14.99 -8.08
C ASP A 72 -6.03 15.28 -6.56
N GLY A 73 -5.99 14.24 -5.71
CA GLY A 73 -5.96 14.36 -4.26
C GLY A 73 -7.33 14.54 -3.59
N GLY A 74 -8.42 14.44 -4.34
CA GLY A 74 -9.79 14.35 -3.82
C GLY A 74 -10.30 12.91 -3.75
N THR A 75 -11.35 12.66 -3.00
CA THR A 75 -12.14 11.40 -3.06
C THR A 75 -13.39 11.60 -3.89
#